data_AF-T1A0S0-F1
#
_entry.id   AF-T1A0S0-F1
#
_cell.length_a   1.000
_cell.length_b   1.000
_cell.length_c   1.000
_cell.angle_alpha   90.00
_cell.angle_beta   90.00
_cell.angle_gamma   90.00
#
_symmetry.space_group_name_H-M   'P 1'
#
loop_
_entity.id
_entity.type
_entity.pdbx_description
1 polymer ?
#
loop_
_entity_poly.entity_id
_entity_poly.type
_entity_poly.pdbx_seq_one_letter_code
_entity_poly.pdbx_strand_id
1 'polypeptide(L)'
;FDPVRGVTSLPLPLVGGNLSAALQAMIRAGVVQAQQAGYGLTEDDMPPLADMAVDLAPLLSLLLYLCSAEPDIAGAAGGYLGADLLAPVRTRRHGPRYFGPDAPAAWDVGTRLGAALRAAYQREQMGADPAETGRHVRPHVRRAHWHTFVLGSRIDPAAQRRELRWLPPIPVAVSDFDSMPSVIHPVDP
;
A
#
# COMPACT_ATOMS: atom_id res chain seq x y z
N PHE A 1 6.62 24.44 3.84
CA PHE A 1 5.78 24.55 5.05
C PHE A 1 4.57 25.38 4.69
N ASP A 2 3.37 24.84 4.83
CA ASP A 2 2.13 25.62 4.76
C ASP A 2 1.83 26.16 6.16
N PRO A 3 2.07 27.45 6.43
CA PRO A 3 1.89 28.03 7.77
C PRO A 3 0.43 28.09 8.20
N VAL A 4 -0.52 27.98 7.26
CA VAL A 4 -1.96 28.03 7.55
C VAL A 4 -2.44 26.67 8.03
N ARG A 5 -1.89 25.59 7.47
CA ARG A 5 -2.30 24.21 7.78
C ARG A 5 -1.34 23.46 8.69
N GLY A 6 -0.19 24.04 9.00
CA GLY A 6 0.84 23.40 9.82
C GLY A 6 1.42 22.12 9.19
N VAL A 7 1.33 21.99 7.86
CA VAL A 7 1.80 20.80 7.14
C VAL A 7 3.04 21.10 6.32
N THR A 8 3.95 20.13 6.29
CA THR A 8 5.12 20.14 5.42
C THR A 8 4.98 19.05 4.38
N SER A 9 4.96 19.43 3.10
CA SER A 9 5.03 18.49 2.00
C SER A 9 6.46 17.96 1.87
N LEU A 10 6.59 16.64 1.77
CA LEU A 10 7.84 15.96 1.43
C LEU A 10 7.77 15.51 -0.02
N PRO A 11 8.42 16.22 -0.97
CA PRO A 11 8.38 15.84 -2.37
C PRO A 11 9.16 14.54 -2.58
N LEU A 12 8.58 13.56 -3.28
CA LEU A 12 9.28 12.33 -3.67
C LEU A 12 9.50 12.32 -5.18
N PRO A 13 10.66 12.78 -5.69
CA PRO A 13 10.94 12.76 -7.12
C PRO A 13 11.02 11.32 -7.64
N LEU A 14 10.19 10.98 -8.64
CA LEU A 14 10.17 9.64 -9.24
C LEU A 14 11.28 9.50 -10.30
N VAL A 15 12.54 9.51 -9.85
CA VAL A 15 13.74 9.49 -10.70
C VAL A 15 14.67 8.33 -10.35
N GLY A 16 15.60 7.98 -11.26
CA GLY A 16 16.64 6.99 -11.01
C GLY A 16 16.17 5.52 -11.00
N GLY A 17 14.89 5.26 -11.28
CA GLY A 17 14.35 3.92 -11.51
C GLY A 17 14.21 3.03 -10.27
N ASN A 18 14.50 3.54 -9.07
CA ASN A 18 14.32 2.81 -7.81
C ASN A 18 14.07 3.76 -6.63
N LEU A 19 13.53 3.21 -5.54
CA LEU A 19 13.13 3.99 -4.36
C LEU A 19 14.32 4.66 -3.67
N SER A 20 15.47 4.00 -3.58
CA SER A 20 16.66 4.58 -2.93
C SER A 20 17.14 5.82 -3.67
N ALA A 21 17.18 5.78 -5.00
CA ALA A 21 17.54 6.92 -5.84
C ALA A 21 16.52 8.07 -5.73
N ALA A 22 15.22 7.75 -5.67
CA ALA A 22 14.16 8.73 -5.45
C ALA A 22 14.30 9.43 -4.09
N LEU A 23 14.59 8.69 -3.02
CA LEU A 23 14.77 9.25 -1.68
C LEU A 23 16.05 10.07 -1.56
N GLN A 24 17.15 9.64 -2.17
CA GLN A 24 18.36 10.46 -2.27
C GLN A 24 18.08 11.77 -3.03
N ALA A 25 17.33 11.71 -4.13
CA ALA A 25 16.94 12.89 -4.89
C ALA A 25 16.06 13.85 -4.07
N MET A 26 15.16 13.31 -3.23
CA MET A 26 14.38 14.10 -2.27
C MET A 26 15.29 14.84 -1.27
N ILE A 27 16.28 14.16 -0.68
CA ILE A 27 17.22 14.78 0.27
C ILE A 27 17.97 15.92 -0.42
N ARG A 28 18.55 15.66 -1.60
CA ARG A 28 19.27 16.70 -2.38
C ARG A 28 18.39 17.90 -2.71
N ALA A 29 17.16 17.66 -3.15
CA ALA A 29 16.21 18.72 -3.44
C ALA A 29 15.88 19.55 -2.17
N GLY A 30 15.74 18.90 -1.03
CA GLY A 30 15.53 19.55 0.26
C GLY A 30 16.70 20.45 0.66
N VAL A 31 17.94 19.99 0.49
CA VAL A 31 19.16 20.79 0.75
C VAL A 31 19.21 22.00 -0.17
N VAL A 32 19.00 21.83 -1.49
CA VAL A 32 18.97 22.95 -2.45
C VAL A 32 17.91 23.97 -2.06
N GLN A 33 16.71 23.52 -1.67
CA GLN A 33 15.64 24.42 -1.27
C GLN A 33 15.96 25.16 0.04
N ALA A 34 16.60 24.50 1.01
CA ALA A 34 17.05 25.14 2.24
C ALA A 34 18.11 26.21 1.97
N GLN A 35 19.06 25.93 1.09
CA GLN A 35 20.09 26.89 0.67
C GLN A 35 19.48 28.11 -0.03
N GLN A 36 18.50 27.91 -0.92
CA GLN A 36 17.76 29.00 -1.56
C GLN A 36 16.97 29.84 -0.56
N ALA A 37 16.55 29.26 0.56
CA ALA A 37 15.89 29.96 1.66
C ALA A 37 16.89 30.62 2.65
N GLY A 38 18.20 30.56 2.38
CA GLY A 38 19.25 31.21 3.18
C GLY A 38 19.81 30.36 4.32
N TYR A 39 19.46 29.08 4.40
CA TYR A 39 20.05 28.16 5.37
C TYR A 39 21.34 27.53 4.83
N GLY A 40 22.42 27.56 5.61
CA GLY A 40 23.72 26.97 5.25
C GLY A 40 23.80 25.45 5.36
N LEU A 41 22.69 24.74 5.12
CA LEU A 41 22.63 23.28 5.16
C LEU A 41 23.36 22.67 3.96
N THR A 42 24.08 21.58 4.20
CA THR A 42 24.71 20.73 3.19
C THR A 42 24.15 19.31 3.23
N GLU A 43 24.49 18.47 2.25
CA GLU A 43 24.11 17.05 2.28
C GLU A 43 24.75 16.30 3.45
N ASP A 44 25.93 16.71 3.89
CA ASP A 44 26.65 16.09 5.01
C ASP A 44 26.00 16.39 6.37
N ASP A 45 25.24 17.49 6.46
CA ASP A 45 24.46 17.85 7.65
C ASP A 45 23.16 17.04 7.76
N MET A 46 22.74 16.37 6.68
CA MET A 46 21.52 15.57 6.68
C MET A 46 21.77 14.20 7.32
N PRO A 47 20.83 13.69 8.12
CA PRO A 47 20.95 12.33 8.64
C PRO A 47 21.06 11.34 7.48
N PRO A 48 21.83 10.25 7.65
CA PRO A 48 21.87 9.17 6.68
C PRO A 48 20.46 8.72 6.28
N LEU A 49 20.29 8.38 5.00
CA LEU A 49 18.99 7.93 4.49
C LEU A 49 18.40 6.76 5.31
N ALA A 50 19.25 5.89 5.86
CA ALA A 50 18.83 4.78 6.70
C ALA A 50 18.09 5.23 7.97
N ASP A 51 18.50 6.36 8.57
CA ASP A 51 17.88 6.90 9.78
C ASP A 51 16.53 7.52 9.44
N MET A 52 16.46 8.30 8.35
CA MET A 52 15.21 8.86 7.84
C MET A 52 14.23 7.79 7.36
N ALA A 53 14.74 6.64 6.89
CA ALA A 53 13.91 5.55 6.39
C ALA A 53 13.01 4.98 7.48
N VAL A 54 13.38 5.06 8.76
CA VAL A 54 12.53 4.60 9.87
C VAL A 54 11.20 5.36 9.90
N ASP A 55 11.24 6.68 9.70
CA ASP A 55 10.05 7.54 9.73
C ASP A 55 9.29 7.50 8.40
N LEU A 56 10.00 7.37 7.28
CA LEU A 56 9.41 7.37 5.94
C LEU A 56 8.84 6.01 5.53
N ALA A 57 9.41 4.91 6.03
CA ALA A 57 9.00 3.55 5.69
C ALA A 57 7.49 3.30 5.85
N PRO A 58 6.81 3.67 6.96
CA PRO A 58 5.38 3.43 7.08
C PRO A 58 4.56 4.22 6.04
N LEU A 59 4.95 5.47 5.75
CA LEU A 59 4.26 6.32 4.77
C LEU A 59 4.45 5.78 3.34
N LEU A 60 5.68 5.42 2.99
CA LEU A 60 6.01 4.82 1.70
C LEU A 60 5.35 3.44 1.55
N SER A 61 5.32 2.64 2.61
CA SER A 61 4.63 1.35 2.59
C SER A 61 3.14 1.51 2.32
N LEU A 62 2.48 2.51 2.93
CA LEU A 62 1.07 2.79 2.66
C LEU A 62 0.87 3.27 1.21
N LEU A 63 1.70 4.19 0.74
CA LEU A 63 1.64 4.67 -0.65
C LEU A 63 1.84 3.52 -1.65
N LEU A 64 2.85 2.68 -1.43
CA LEU A 64 3.12 1.50 -2.26
C LEU A 64 1.96 0.51 -2.22
N TYR A 65 1.33 0.34 -1.06
CA TYR A 65 0.15 -0.51 -0.91
C TYR A 65 -1.01 -0.01 -1.77
N LEU A 66 -1.31 1.29 -1.73
CA LEU A 66 -2.34 1.92 -2.56
C LEU A 66 -2.00 1.85 -4.07
N CYS A 67 -0.72 1.89 -4.42
CA CYS A 67 -0.24 1.78 -5.80
C CYS A 67 -0.02 0.33 -6.25
N SER A 68 -0.23 -0.67 -5.40
CA SER A 68 0.02 -2.06 -5.76
C SER A 68 -1.00 -2.57 -6.78
N ALA A 69 -0.63 -3.59 -7.57
CA ALA A 69 -1.52 -4.12 -8.61
C ALA A 69 -2.77 -4.81 -8.03
N GLU A 70 -2.69 -5.35 -6.82
CA GLU A 70 -3.75 -6.12 -6.17
C GLU A 70 -3.88 -5.72 -4.69
N PRO A 71 -4.33 -4.48 -4.39
CA PRO A 71 -4.48 -4.03 -3.02
C PRO A 71 -5.74 -4.66 -2.41
N ASP A 72 -5.64 -5.16 -1.17
CA ASP A 72 -6.77 -5.72 -0.40
C ASP A 72 -7.67 -4.61 0.17
N ILE A 73 -8.25 -3.82 -0.73
CA ILE A 73 -9.09 -2.67 -0.42
C ILE A 73 -10.42 -2.80 -1.16
N ALA A 74 -11.52 -2.72 -0.43
CA ALA A 74 -12.88 -2.71 -0.96
C ALA A 74 -13.49 -1.32 -0.74
N GLY A 75 -14.01 -0.71 -1.81
CA GLY A 75 -14.83 0.49 -1.68
C GLY A 75 -16.22 0.15 -1.11
N ALA A 76 -16.85 1.10 -0.40
CA ALA A 76 -18.20 0.95 0.17
C ALA A 76 -19.30 0.59 -0.87
N ALA A 77 -19.04 0.78 -2.16
CA ALA A 77 -19.93 0.43 -3.28
C ALA A 77 -19.44 -0.77 -4.11
N GLY A 78 -18.46 -1.55 -3.64
CA GLY A 78 -17.94 -2.73 -4.34
C GLY A 78 -17.02 -2.44 -5.53
N GLY A 79 -16.65 -1.18 -5.76
CA GLY A 79 -15.69 -0.76 -6.77
C GLY A 79 -14.36 -0.31 -6.18
N TYR A 80 -13.27 -0.63 -6.88
CA TYR A 80 -12.00 0.11 -6.78
C TYR A 80 -12.19 1.52 -7.36
N LEU A 81 -11.23 2.42 -7.16
CA LEU A 81 -11.23 3.84 -7.60
C LEU A 81 -11.79 3.95 -9.03
N GLY A 82 -13.09 4.19 -9.15
CA GLY A 82 -13.73 4.33 -10.45
C GLY A 82 -13.20 5.61 -11.06
N ALA A 83 -12.62 5.52 -12.26
CA ALA A 83 -12.17 6.69 -13.03
C ALA A 83 -13.30 7.74 -13.18
N ASP A 84 -14.56 7.30 -13.09
CA ASP A 84 -15.76 8.11 -13.15
C ASP A 84 -15.88 9.15 -12.02
N LEU A 85 -15.24 8.95 -10.87
CA LEU A 85 -15.24 9.93 -9.77
C LEU A 85 -14.46 11.22 -10.11
N LEU A 86 -13.63 11.19 -11.14
CA LEU A 86 -12.79 12.30 -11.57
C LEU A 86 -13.27 12.95 -12.88
N ALA A 87 -14.40 12.53 -13.44
CA ALA A 87 -14.91 13.09 -14.67
C ALA A 87 -15.59 14.46 -14.43
N PRO A 88 -15.28 15.50 -15.23
CA PRO A 88 -15.96 16.79 -15.09
C PRO A 88 -17.44 16.66 -15.50
N VAL A 89 -18.33 17.20 -14.67
CA VAL A 89 -19.77 17.20 -14.94
C VAL A 89 -20.11 18.37 -15.84
N ARG A 90 -20.77 18.10 -16.96
CA ARG A 90 -21.20 19.14 -17.90
C ARG A 90 -22.35 19.93 -17.31
N THR A 91 -22.11 21.21 -17.01
CA THR A 91 -23.17 22.12 -16.53
C THR A 91 -23.89 22.79 -17.71
N ARG A 92 -25.19 23.00 -17.57
CA ARG A 92 -26.06 23.50 -18.65
C ARG A 92 -25.69 24.90 -19.16
N ARG A 93 -24.98 25.71 -18.38
CA ARG A 93 -24.64 27.12 -18.70
C ARG A 93 -23.15 27.46 -18.65
N HIS A 94 -22.32 26.73 -17.91
CA HIS A 94 -20.95 27.16 -17.60
C HIS A 94 -19.88 26.14 -18.03
N GLY A 95 -20.23 25.22 -18.93
CA GLY A 95 -19.30 24.20 -19.42
C GLY A 95 -19.00 23.11 -18.38
N PRO A 96 -18.00 22.25 -18.65
CA PRO A 96 -17.56 21.22 -17.72
C PRO A 96 -17.03 21.82 -16.41
N ARG A 97 -17.51 21.33 -15.28
CA ARG A 97 -17.04 21.70 -13.94
C ARG A 97 -16.72 20.47 -13.11
N TYR A 98 -15.73 20.60 -12.24
CA TYR A 98 -15.44 19.62 -11.20
C TYR A 98 -16.25 19.96 -9.95
N PHE A 99 -16.83 18.93 -9.35
CA PHE A 99 -17.51 19.03 -8.06
C PHE A 99 -16.74 18.13 -7.09
N GLY A 100 -16.37 18.68 -5.94
CA GLY A 100 -15.80 17.87 -4.87
C GLY A 100 -16.86 16.94 -4.28
N PRO A 101 -16.48 15.77 -3.73
CA PRO A 101 -17.42 14.90 -3.05
C PRO A 101 -17.96 15.55 -1.77
N ASP A 102 -19.23 15.31 -1.45
CA ASP A 102 -19.89 15.85 -0.25
C ASP A 102 -19.34 15.25 1.06
N ALA A 103 -18.72 14.07 0.98
CA ALA A 103 -18.12 13.36 2.11
C ALA A 103 -16.86 12.59 1.68
N PRO A 104 -15.92 12.32 2.60
CA PRO A 104 -14.80 11.43 2.33
C PRO A 104 -15.27 10.04 1.90
N ALA A 105 -14.61 9.46 0.90
CA ALA A 105 -14.83 8.06 0.57
C ALA A 105 -14.18 7.18 1.64
N ALA A 106 -14.97 6.31 2.27
CA ALA A 106 -14.47 5.30 3.20
C ALA A 106 -14.21 3.98 2.44
N TRP A 107 -13.08 3.36 2.76
CA TRP A 107 -12.59 2.15 2.10
C TRP A 107 -12.23 1.14 3.18
N ASP A 108 -12.77 -0.06 3.04
CA ASP A 108 -12.46 -1.14 3.96
C ASP A 108 -11.21 -1.88 3.48
N VAL A 109 -10.31 -2.16 4.41
CA VAL A 109 -9.04 -2.85 4.15
C VAL A 109 -9.02 -4.17 4.91
N GLY A 110 -8.54 -5.25 4.30
CA GLY A 110 -8.31 -6.51 5.02
C GLY A 110 -9.58 -7.22 5.50
N THR A 111 -10.74 -6.95 4.89
CA THR A 111 -12.06 -7.43 5.35
C THR A 111 -12.14 -8.95 5.34
N ARG A 112 -11.69 -9.59 4.24
CA ARG A 112 -11.71 -11.04 4.06
C ARG A 112 -10.87 -11.75 5.12
N LEU A 113 -9.62 -11.31 5.28
CA LEU A 113 -8.74 -11.88 6.29
C LEU A 113 -9.27 -11.63 7.71
N GLY A 114 -9.76 -10.42 7.99
CA GLY A 114 -10.31 -10.09 9.30
C GLY A 114 -11.48 -11.02 9.67
N ALA A 115 -12.37 -11.31 8.73
CA ALA A 115 -13.46 -12.27 8.93
C ALA A 115 -12.94 -13.69 9.18
N ALA A 116 -11.97 -14.14 8.38
CA ALA A 116 -11.32 -15.45 8.51
C ALA A 116 -10.74 -15.69 9.90
N LEU A 117 -9.99 -14.71 10.41
CA LEU A 117 -9.33 -14.81 11.70
C LEU A 117 -10.33 -14.83 12.83
N ARG A 118 -11.35 -13.94 12.80
CA ARG A 118 -12.40 -13.94 13.82
C ARG A 118 -13.14 -15.28 13.87
N ALA A 119 -13.47 -15.86 12.71
CA ALA A 119 -14.11 -17.19 12.64
C ALA A 119 -13.19 -18.31 13.17
N ALA A 120 -11.89 -18.28 12.85
CA ALA A 120 -10.91 -19.24 13.37
C ALA A 120 -10.77 -19.15 14.89
N TYR A 121 -10.63 -17.94 15.43
CA TYR A 121 -10.55 -17.70 16.87
C TYR A 121 -11.84 -18.11 17.61
N GLN A 122 -13.01 -17.90 17.01
CA GLN A 122 -14.28 -18.34 17.58
C GLN A 122 -14.37 -19.88 17.66
N ARG A 123 -13.93 -20.59 16.62
CA ARG A 123 -13.91 -22.07 16.62
C ARG A 123 -12.97 -22.65 17.67
N GLU A 124 -11.80 -22.03 17.87
CA GLU A 124 -10.86 -22.45 18.92
C GLU A 124 -11.47 -22.25 20.32
N GLN A 125 -12.12 -21.11 20.58
CA GLN A 125 -12.77 -20.81 21.86
C GLN A 125 -13.96 -21.74 22.16
N MET A 126 -14.66 -22.21 21.13
CA MET A 126 -15.81 -23.11 21.27
C MET A 126 -15.40 -24.59 21.39
N GLY A 127 -14.10 -24.90 21.48
CA GLY A 127 -13.61 -26.25 21.79
C GLY A 127 -13.71 -27.25 20.65
N ALA A 128 -13.41 -26.83 19.41
CA ALA A 128 -13.34 -27.74 18.27
C ALA A 128 -12.43 -28.96 18.56
N ASP A 129 -12.91 -30.15 18.20
CA ASP A 129 -12.30 -31.44 18.57
C ASP A 129 -10.79 -31.52 18.23
N PRO A 130 -9.98 -32.19 19.07
CA PRO A 130 -8.56 -32.38 18.79
C PRO A 130 -8.40 -33.12 17.46
N ALA A 131 -7.50 -32.64 16.60
CA ALA A 131 -7.11 -33.38 15.41
C ALA A 131 -6.69 -34.81 15.79
N GLU A 132 -7.16 -35.82 15.05
CA GLU A 132 -6.95 -37.27 15.29
C GLU A 132 -5.48 -37.67 15.52
N THR A 133 -4.53 -36.83 15.07
CA THR A 133 -3.08 -37.09 15.16
C THR A 133 -2.42 -36.53 16.43
N GLY A 134 -3.16 -35.91 17.35
CA GLY A 134 -2.64 -35.38 18.61
C GLY A 134 -1.74 -34.14 18.47
N ARG A 135 -1.46 -33.67 17.24
CA ARG A 135 -0.67 -32.47 16.98
C ARG A 135 -1.58 -31.28 16.65
N HIS A 136 -1.87 -30.47 17.67
CA HIS A 136 -2.65 -29.23 17.51
C HIS A 136 -1.72 -28.03 17.23
N VAL A 137 -1.74 -27.51 15.99
CA VAL A 137 -1.07 -26.25 15.67
C VAL A 137 -2.07 -25.12 15.89
N ARG A 138 -1.73 -24.15 16.75
CA ARG A 138 -2.60 -22.99 16.97
C ARG A 138 -2.80 -22.22 15.66
N PRO A 139 -4.04 -21.88 15.30
CA PRO A 139 -4.32 -21.00 14.18
C PRO A 139 -3.54 -19.68 14.37
N HIS A 140 -2.76 -19.30 13.36
CA HIS A 140 -1.99 -18.07 13.40
C HIS A 140 -1.85 -17.48 12.02
N VAL A 141 -1.26 -16.29 11.96
CA VAL A 141 -1.07 -15.54 10.72
C VAL A 141 0.41 -15.33 10.49
N ARG A 142 0.87 -15.75 9.31
CA ARG A 142 2.13 -15.25 8.79
C ARG A 142 1.89 -13.82 8.28
N ARG A 143 2.58 -12.87 8.89
CA ARG A 143 2.41 -11.43 8.62
C ARG A 143 2.58 -11.10 7.13
N ALA A 144 1.77 -10.17 6.66
CA ALA A 144 2.00 -9.54 5.37
C ALA A 144 3.37 -8.87 5.33
N HIS A 145 3.94 -8.86 4.13
CA HIS A 145 5.21 -8.24 3.85
C HIS A 145 5.32 -7.93 2.36
N TRP A 146 6.16 -6.96 2.04
CA TRP A 146 6.58 -6.70 0.68
C TRP A 146 7.52 -7.80 0.19
N HIS A 147 7.33 -8.25 -1.04
CA HIS A 147 8.22 -9.21 -1.68
C HIS A 147 8.60 -8.73 -3.08
N THR A 148 9.89 -8.86 -3.42
CA THR A 148 10.40 -8.55 -4.74
C THR A 148 10.50 -9.82 -5.56
N PHE A 149 9.68 -9.93 -6.60
CA PHE A 149 9.75 -10.99 -7.57
C PHE A 149 10.71 -10.60 -8.69
N VAL A 150 11.63 -11.50 -9.03
CA VAL A 150 12.48 -11.36 -10.23
C VAL A 150 11.86 -12.24 -11.30
N LEU A 151 11.37 -11.61 -12.36
CA LEU A 151 10.75 -12.25 -13.51
C LEU A 151 11.67 -12.16 -14.71
N GLY A 152 11.53 -13.10 -15.65
CA GLY A 152 12.37 -13.18 -16.84
C GLY A 152 13.44 -14.27 -16.76
N SER A 153 14.23 -14.39 -17.82
CA SER A 153 15.24 -15.45 -17.94
C SER A 153 16.32 -15.33 -16.87
N ARG A 154 16.71 -16.46 -16.26
CA ARG A 154 17.87 -16.50 -15.37
C ARG A 154 19.20 -16.43 -16.11
N ILE A 155 19.21 -16.80 -17.39
CA ILE A 155 20.41 -16.91 -18.24
C ILE A 155 20.71 -15.56 -18.92
N ASP A 156 19.69 -14.73 -19.13
CA ASP A 156 19.83 -13.38 -19.64
C ASP A 156 19.39 -12.35 -18.58
N PRO A 157 20.33 -11.83 -17.76
CA PRO A 157 20.03 -10.85 -16.73
C PRO A 157 19.41 -9.55 -17.26
N ALA A 158 19.68 -9.17 -18.52
CA ALA A 158 19.12 -7.95 -19.10
C ALA A 158 17.62 -8.08 -19.38
N ALA A 159 17.12 -9.30 -19.55
CA ALA A 159 15.69 -9.60 -19.67
C ALA A 159 14.98 -9.71 -18.31
N GLN A 160 15.69 -9.57 -17.19
CA GLN A 160 15.06 -9.65 -15.87
C GLN A 160 14.39 -8.34 -15.47
N ARG A 161 13.15 -8.45 -14.97
CA ARG A 161 12.45 -7.33 -14.33
C ARG A 161 12.16 -7.65 -12.87
N ARG A 162 12.21 -6.62 -12.03
CA ARG A 162 11.88 -6.71 -10.60
C ARG A 162 10.49 -6.13 -10.39
N GLU A 163 9.60 -6.91 -9.81
CA GLU A 163 8.26 -6.49 -9.42
C GLU A 163 8.13 -6.53 -7.91
N LEU A 164 7.75 -5.40 -7.31
CA LEU A 164 7.41 -5.34 -5.90
C LEU A 164 5.92 -5.70 -5.74
N ARG A 165 5.61 -6.72 -4.94
CA ARG A 165 4.25 -7.14 -4.66
C ARG A 165 3.96 -7.16 -3.17
N TRP A 166 2.75 -6.78 -2.81
CA TRP A 166 2.24 -6.96 -1.46
C TRP A 166 1.79 -8.41 -1.30
N LEU A 167 2.42 -9.16 -0.40
CA LEU A 167 1.88 -10.47 -0.04
C LEU A 167 0.86 -10.27 1.08
N PRO A 168 -0.41 -10.67 0.87
CA PRO A 168 -1.39 -10.61 1.92
C PRO A 168 -0.98 -11.54 3.08
N PRO A 169 -1.49 -11.30 4.29
CA PRO A 169 -1.20 -12.18 5.41
C PRO A 169 -1.71 -13.59 5.10
N ILE A 170 -0.88 -14.60 5.39
CA ILE A 170 -1.19 -15.99 5.06
C ILE A 170 -1.70 -16.67 6.33
N PRO A 171 -2.96 -17.11 6.36
CA PRO A 171 -3.48 -17.88 7.47
C PRO A 171 -2.85 -19.27 7.49
N VAL A 172 -2.44 -19.72 8.67
CA VAL A 172 -1.85 -21.04 8.89
C VAL A 172 -2.71 -21.79 9.88
N ALA A 173 -3.06 -23.03 9.55
CA ALA A 173 -3.99 -23.86 10.33
C ALA A 173 -5.39 -23.22 10.51
N VAL A 174 -5.87 -22.47 9.51
CA VAL A 174 -7.25 -21.98 9.42
C VAL A 174 -8.00 -22.82 8.40
N SER A 175 -8.99 -23.59 8.85
CA SER A 175 -9.91 -24.33 7.99
C SER A 175 -10.86 -23.39 7.25
N ASP A 176 -11.32 -23.80 6.06
CA ASP A 176 -12.33 -23.08 5.26
C ASP A 176 -11.89 -21.69 4.76
N PHE A 177 -10.58 -21.45 4.59
CA PHE A 177 -10.10 -20.17 4.06
C PHE A 177 -10.54 -19.92 2.61
N ASP A 178 -10.48 -20.95 1.78
CA ASP A 178 -10.81 -20.86 0.36
C ASP A 178 -12.33 -20.78 0.07
N SER A 179 -13.18 -21.10 1.05
CA SER A 179 -14.64 -20.97 0.95
C SER A 179 -15.17 -19.61 1.41
N MET A 180 -14.29 -18.71 1.86
CA MET A 180 -14.64 -17.33 2.14
C MET A 180 -14.79 -16.51 0.85
N PRO A 181 -15.63 -15.45 0.85
CA PRO A 181 -15.92 -14.70 -0.36
C PRO A 181 -14.65 -14.28 -1.10
N SER A 182 -14.58 -14.65 -2.40
CA SER A 182 -13.48 -14.32 -3.29
C SER A 182 -13.37 -12.82 -3.52
N VAL A 183 -12.16 -12.34 -3.76
CA VAL A 183 -11.93 -11.06 -4.43
C VAL A 183 -12.63 -11.14 -5.79
N ILE A 184 -13.52 -10.19 -6.09
CA ILE A 184 -14.21 -10.12 -7.38
C ILE A 184 -13.27 -9.40 -8.34
N HIS A 185 -12.81 -10.12 -9.37
CA HIS A 185 -12.07 -9.54 -10.48
C HIS A 185 -13.05 -9.11 -11.57
N PRO A 186 -13.10 -7.82 -11.95
CA PRO A 186 -13.57 -7.47 -13.28
C PRO A 186 -12.53 -7.97 -14.30
N VAL A 187 -12.97 -8.85 -15.20
CA VAL A 187 -12.26 -9.13 -16.45
C VAL A 187 -12.75 -8.11 -17.47
N ASP A 188 -11.85 -7.31 -18.02
CA ASP A 188 -12.18 -6.50 -19.19
C ASP A 188 -12.50 -7.45 -20.37
N PRO A 189 -13.64 -7.27 -21.08
CA PRO A 189 -13.99 -8.06 -22.25
C PRO A 189 -13.11 -7.79 -23.47
#